data_AF-A0A812PAA9-F1
#
_entry.id   AF-A0A812PAA9-F1
#
_cell.length_a   1.000
_cell.length_b   1.000
_cell.length_c   1.000
_cell.angle_alpha   90.00
_cell.angle_beta   90.00
_cell.angle_gamma   90.00
#
_symmetry.space_group_name_H-M   'P 1'
#
loop_
_entity.id
_entity.type
_entity.pdbx_description
1 polymer ?
#
loop_
_entity_poly.entity_id
_entity_poly.type
_entity_poly.pdbx_seq_one_letter_code
_entity_poly.pdbx_strand_id
1 'polypeptide(L)'
;MSEPALQFHCSPGDSMGNYVWPRRLDAFLNAQGYFRLAFDGSALERLPMDAVIAYLSEGMAAPHDLRMFLPMTFVQPSGESRLLRSIFGFTAPDLNDTTFRTAFKDFVQNELYSSLQKAVIDTRKPVDPASWDEPPAIQIYFRGDVLDEHELLEALHSDMLLAIGPLLLSLGVAWVKLRSALLAIVGTTLMCLASLLAYLLLPVQQVSPATFLGVFLLFGLGFTSIFRMQEVWRRSRNEAEDYSDRLLYVHRAAVREMLPVVGSACCYFLLQNSKLVPLREFGFFIGVSMLLVCAFALLCFVPFLLMHERTFRPWIRRKFPGKLVLALEPAELKPDWDEVAAKVMLAVKRPKPLLAGAGFAVAVALIAAIAVTASQPYPALPEVFPPEHHREAGRPMHHSFAPSALAEEQAPLTIQMCEPGRGLSSCALHWCDLASTPNNNLSSWPTSQAATCMCYTQTSSAASCSSVSLSLIVSGPRPASLTQDVLHAKALEFASAEYSGAASVGMTTTTSRRLQSVVLEDWPSGMTQVDALTQLPPINVTFTTPRRSSSSCEDLVYCYCSPKSCTPPSGDLFPVGCSA
;
A
#
# COMPACT_ATOMS: atom_id res chain seq x y z
N MET A 1 22.63 -5.71 14.73
CA MET A 1 22.63 -4.23 14.87
C MET A 1 21.84 -3.83 16.12
N SER A 2 22.37 -4.10 17.32
CA SER A 2 21.63 -3.94 18.60
C SER A 2 22.19 -2.81 19.48
N GLU A 3 23.04 -1.95 18.93
CA GLU A 3 23.52 -0.78 19.64
C GLU A 3 22.43 0.29 19.63
N PRO A 4 21.94 0.78 20.78
CA PRO A 4 20.93 1.83 20.83
C PRO A 4 21.42 3.15 20.19
N ALA A 5 22.74 3.35 20.09
CA ALA A 5 23.35 4.45 19.35
C ALA A 5 23.20 4.35 17.82
N LEU A 6 22.85 3.16 17.31
CA LEU A 6 22.56 2.89 15.89
C LEU A 6 21.06 2.74 15.63
N GLN A 7 20.19 3.02 16.60
CA GLN A 7 18.77 3.24 16.30
C GLN A 7 18.68 4.52 15.48
N PHE A 8 18.53 4.34 14.17
CA PHE A 8 18.13 5.40 13.25
C PHE A 8 16.73 5.87 13.66
N HIS A 9 16.66 6.77 14.62
CA HIS A 9 15.44 7.52 14.86
C HIS A 9 15.19 8.37 13.62
N CYS A 10 13.99 8.23 13.04
CA CYS A 10 13.54 9.17 12.01
C CYS A 10 13.71 10.58 12.58
N SER A 11 14.38 11.48 11.86
CA SER A 11 14.53 12.84 12.34
C SER A 11 13.14 13.46 12.46
N PRO A 12 12.90 14.37 13.42
CA PRO A 12 11.69 15.18 13.40
C PRO A 12 11.55 15.82 12.01
N GLY A 13 10.40 15.64 11.36
CA GLY A 13 10.20 16.00 9.95
C GLY A 13 10.14 14.84 8.97
N ASP A 14 10.60 13.65 9.35
CA ASP A 14 10.56 12.46 8.48
C ASP A 14 9.32 11.58 8.76
N SER A 15 8.72 11.76 9.94
CA SER A 15 7.64 10.90 10.45
C SER A 15 6.53 11.72 11.07
N MET A 16 5.30 11.51 10.60
CA MET A 16 4.11 12.05 11.26
C MET A 16 3.96 11.51 12.69
N GLY A 17 4.43 10.28 12.96
CA GLY A 17 4.41 9.67 14.29
C GLY A 17 5.16 10.50 15.34
N ASN A 18 6.24 11.18 14.95
CA ASN A 18 6.99 12.05 15.86
C ASN A 18 6.13 13.22 16.35
N TYR A 19 5.24 13.74 15.50
CA TYR A 19 4.30 14.81 15.84
C TYR A 19 3.06 14.33 16.59
N VAL A 20 2.67 13.08 16.37
CA VAL A 20 1.49 12.47 16.99
C VAL A 20 1.79 11.97 18.41
N TRP A 21 3.02 11.55 18.71
CA TRP A 21 3.45 11.09 20.04
C TRP A 21 4.66 11.88 20.60
N PRO A 22 4.55 13.21 20.76
CA PRO A 22 5.64 14.00 21.33
C PRO A 22 5.76 13.82 22.84
N ARG A 23 7.00 13.70 23.31
CA ARG A 23 7.29 13.65 24.74
C ARG A 23 7.22 15.03 25.37
N ARG A 24 6.47 15.18 26.47
CA ARG A 24 6.42 16.41 27.25
C ARG A 24 7.67 16.51 28.14
N LEU A 25 8.50 17.54 27.93
CA LEU A 25 9.78 17.68 28.62
C LEU A 25 9.64 18.28 30.03
N ASP A 26 8.64 19.15 30.25
CA ASP A 26 8.57 20.01 31.44
C ASP A 26 7.33 19.75 32.31
N ALA A 27 6.92 18.48 32.47
CA ALA A 27 5.70 18.12 33.18
C ALA A 27 5.64 18.53 34.67
N PHE A 28 6.75 18.99 35.27
CA PHE A 28 6.87 19.10 36.73
C PHE A 28 7.21 20.47 37.32
N LEU A 29 7.51 21.53 36.54
CA LEU A 29 8.23 22.67 37.15
C LEU A 29 7.73 24.09 36.99
N ASN A 30 6.63 24.44 36.33
CA ASN A 30 6.16 25.83 36.40
C ASN A 30 4.64 25.99 36.43
N ALA A 31 4.13 26.57 37.52
CA ALA A 31 2.82 27.20 37.65
C ALA A 31 2.61 28.40 36.68
N GLN A 32 3.41 28.48 35.61
CA GLN A 32 3.47 29.62 34.69
C GLN A 32 2.80 29.37 33.35
N GLY A 33 2.22 28.19 33.10
CA GLY A 33 1.37 28.00 31.92
C GLY A 33 2.10 27.75 30.60
N TYR A 34 3.30 27.19 30.66
CA TYR A 34 4.06 26.80 29.47
C TYR A 34 4.55 25.37 29.62
N PHE A 35 4.58 24.62 28.53
CA PHE A 35 5.26 23.33 28.48
C PHE A 35 5.96 23.16 27.14
N ARG A 36 7.05 22.38 27.14
CA ARG A 36 7.77 22.03 25.91
C ARG A 36 7.44 20.62 25.46
N LEU A 37 7.30 20.46 24.15
CA LEU A 37 7.16 19.17 23.50
C LEU A 37 8.44 18.84 22.74
N ALA A 38 8.90 17.60 22.88
CA ALA A 38 9.95 17.00 22.07
C ALA A 38 9.32 16.04 21.06
N PHE A 39 9.53 16.28 19.77
CA PHE A 39 8.98 15.46 18.69
C PHE A 39 9.88 14.24 18.40
N ASP A 40 10.08 13.41 19.41
CA ASP A 40 10.90 12.19 19.34
C ASP A 40 10.06 10.90 19.16
N GLY A 41 8.73 11.03 19.09
CA GLY A 41 7.81 9.90 18.93
C GLY A 41 7.80 8.92 20.12
N SER A 42 8.39 9.31 21.26
CA SER A 42 8.58 8.40 22.41
C SER A 42 7.46 8.46 23.45
N ALA A 43 6.46 9.33 23.27
CA ALA A 43 5.37 9.45 24.24
C ALA A 43 4.38 8.29 24.18
N LEU A 44 3.82 7.96 25.34
CA LEU A 44 2.70 7.01 25.44
C LEU A 44 1.36 7.67 25.07
N GLU A 45 1.27 8.99 25.26
CA GLU A 45 0.05 9.75 25.01
C GLU A 45 0.09 10.38 23.62
N ARG A 46 -1.06 10.29 22.94
CA ARG A 46 -1.24 10.79 21.58
C ARG A 46 -1.73 12.23 21.63
N LEU A 47 -1.07 13.15 20.91
CA LEU A 47 -1.67 14.45 20.67
C LEU A 47 -2.95 14.32 19.84
N PRO A 48 -3.95 15.17 20.08
CA PRO A 48 -5.12 15.23 19.23
C PRO A 48 -4.75 15.64 17.81
N MET A 49 -5.40 15.03 16.83
CA MET A 49 -4.99 15.17 15.44
C MET A 49 -5.15 16.59 14.91
N ASP A 50 -6.19 17.30 15.36
CA ASP A 50 -6.41 18.69 14.99
C ASP A 50 -5.25 19.58 15.47
N ALA A 51 -4.69 19.30 16.66
CA ALA A 51 -3.53 20.01 17.19
C ALA A 51 -2.26 19.70 16.37
N VAL A 52 -2.07 18.44 15.98
CA VAL A 52 -0.95 18.01 15.13
C VAL A 52 -1.02 18.70 13.77
N ILE A 53 -2.18 18.68 13.12
CA ILE A 53 -2.38 19.31 11.81
C ILE A 53 -2.20 20.82 11.89
N ALA A 54 -2.78 21.46 12.91
CA ALA A 54 -2.61 22.89 13.13
C ALA A 54 -1.14 23.26 13.29
N TYR A 55 -0.40 22.51 14.12
CA TYR A 55 1.04 22.68 14.27
C TYR A 55 1.80 22.52 12.94
N LEU A 56 1.53 21.45 12.19
CA LEU A 56 2.20 21.23 10.90
C LEU A 56 1.87 22.31 9.86
N SER A 57 0.66 22.88 9.91
CA SER A 57 0.20 23.90 8.98
C SER A 57 0.64 25.33 9.32
N GLU A 58 0.82 25.65 10.61
CA GLU A 58 1.03 27.02 11.12
C GLU A 58 2.39 27.21 11.82
N GLY A 59 3.19 26.14 11.96
CA GLY A 59 4.45 26.16 12.70
C GLY A 59 5.46 27.21 12.20
N MET A 60 5.99 28.02 13.13
CA MET A 60 6.89 29.14 12.81
C MET A 60 8.30 28.74 12.35
N ALA A 61 8.75 27.50 12.60
CA ALA A 61 10.11 27.08 12.28
C ALA A 61 10.33 26.88 10.78
N ALA A 62 9.30 26.40 10.08
CA ALA A 62 9.08 26.42 8.64
C ALA A 62 7.71 25.74 8.45
N PRO A 63 6.78 26.26 7.61
CA PRO A 63 5.56 25.51 7.32
C PRO A 63 5.99 24.19 6.69
N HIS A 64 5.75 23.08 7.40
CA HIS A 64 6.03 21.77 6.84
C HIS A 64 5.17 21.59 5.60
N ASP A 65 5.73 21.03 4.52
CA ASP A 65 4.90 20.67 3.38
C ASP A 65 3.97 19.53 3.81
N LEU A 66 2.72 19.90 4.15
CA LEU A 66 1.68 18.97 4.56
C LEU A 66 1.48 17.85 3.54
N ARG A 67 1.83 18.06 2.27
CA ARG A 67 1.72 17.06 1.20
C ARG A 67 2.67 15.88 1.38
N MET A 68 3.69 16.00 2.25
CA MET A 68 4.55 14.90 2.65
C MET A 68 3.86 13.96 3.66
N PHE A 69 3.01 14.51 4.52
CA PHE A 69 2.34 13.74 5.59
C PHE A 69 0.88 13.42 5.28
N LEU A 70 0.26 14.19 4.40
CA LEU A 70 -1.15 14.13 4.05
C LEU A 70 -1.30 14.06 2.52
N PRO A 71 -2.39 13.47 2.01
CA PRO A 71 -2.64 13.41 0.58
C PRO A 71 -2.61 14.79 -0.08
N MET A 72 -2.16 14.88 -1.33
CA MET A 72 -2.13 16.13 -2.11
C MET A 72 -3.52 16.77 -2.27
N THR A 73 -4.59 15.98 -2.11
CA THR A 73 -5.99 16.45 -2.12
C THR A 73 -6.47 16.97 -0.77
N PHE A 74 -5.63 16.95 0.26
CA PHE A 74 -5.97 17.48 1.57
C PHE A 74 -6.02 19.01 1.53
N VAL A 75 -7.18 19.58 1.84
CA VAL A 75 -7.39 21.03 1.83
C VAL A 75 -7.42 21.61 3.24
N GLN A 76 -8.16 20.99 4.16
CA GLN A 76 -8.29 21.42 5.56
C GLN A 76 -8.78 20.25 6.42
N PRO A 77 -8.39 20.17 7.71
CA PRO A 77 -9.01 19.21 8.62
C PRO A 77 -10.51 19.46 8.70
N SER A 78 -11.31 18.42 8.42
CA SER A 78 -12.74 18.40 8.74
C SER A 78 -12.93 17.54 9.97
N GLY A 79 -13.83 17.95 10.89
CA GLY A 79 -14.19 17.14 12.07
C GLY A 79 -14.83 15.78 11.71
N GLU A 80 -15.10 15.52 10.43
CA GLU A 80 -15.58 14.24 9.91
C GLU A 80 -14.45 13.29 9.47
N SER A 81 -13.20 13.74 9.49
CA SER A 81 -12.05 12.94 9.07
C SER A 81 -11.72 11.86 10.11
N ARG A 82 -12.22 10.64 9.89
CA ARG A 82 -12.00 9.48 10.79
C ARG A 82 -10.72 8.71 10.53
N LEU A 83 -10.07 8.95 9.39
CA LEU A 83 -8.93 8.18 8.92
C LEU A 83 -7.74 9.10 8.71
N LEU A 84 -6.63 8.75 9.34
CA LEU A 84 -5.35 9.39 9.12
C LEU A 84 -4.47 8.43 8.31
N ARG A 85 -3.76 8.99 7.34
CA ARG A 85 -2.85 8.22 6.48
C ARG A 85 -1.50 8.90 6.51
N SER A 86 -0.45 8.10 6.64
CA SER A 86 0.93 8.57 6.56
C SER A 86 1.78 7.56 5.83
N ILE A 87 2.85 8.06 5.19
CA ILE A 87 3.84 7.25 4.50
C ILE A 87 5.19 7.46 5.19
N PHE A 88 5.95 6.37 5.32
CA PHE A 88 7.31 6.38 5.82
C PHE A 88 8.22 5.83 4.74
N GLY A 89 9.17 6.66 4.29
CA GLY A 89 10.19 6.27 3.32
C GLY A 89 11.49 5.91 4.04
N PHE A 90 11.99 4.70 3.81
CA PHE A 90 13.32 4.29 4.26
C PHE A 90 14.18 4.05 3.03
N THR A 91 15.36 4.66 2.99
CA THR A 91 16.33 4.43 1.91
C THR A 91 17.58 3.82 2.51
N ALA A 92 18.04 2.72 1.92
CA ALA A 92 19.37 2.23 2.21
C ALA A 92 20.37 3.19 1.53
N PRO A 93 21.49 3.54 2.18
CA PRO A 93 22.51 4.35 1.54
C PRO A 93 22.99 3.63 0.27
N ASP A 94 23.12 4.37 -0.84
CA ASP A 94 23.65 3.82 -2.10
C ASP A 94 25.16 3.62 -1.99
N LEU A 95 25.54 2.67 -1.14
CA LEU A 95 26.91 2.20 -1.02
C LEU A 95 27.13 1.20 -2.16
N ASN A 96 28.16 1.45 -2.96
CA ASN A 96 28.61 0.54 -4.01
C ASN A 96 29.36 -0.68 -3.43
N ASP A 97 28.91 -1.15 -2.27
CA ASP A 97 29.49 -2.25 -1.51
C ASP A 97 28.55 -3.47 -1.61
N THR A 98 29.03 -4.50 -2.29
CA THR A 98 28.30 -5.77 -2.47
C THR A 98 28.05 -6.48 -1.14
N THR A 99 28.95 -6.31 -0.16
CA THR A 99 28.80 -6.91 1.18
C THR A 99 27.66 -6.25 1.94
N PHE A 100 27.56 -4.92 1.88
CA PHE A 100 26.44 -4.19 2.45
C PHE A 100 25.11 -4.57 1.78
N ARG A 101 25.06 -4.60 0.44
CA ARG A 101 23.82 -4.94 -0.29
C ARG A 101 23.33 -6.36 0.01
N THR A 102 24.25 -7.32 0.14
CA THR A 102 23.91 -8.71 0.51
C THR A 102 23.43 -8.80 1.96
N ALA A 103 24.12 -8.15 2.91
CA ALA A 103 23.69 -8.11 4.30
C ALA A 103 22.34 -7.38 4.47
N PHE A 104 22.10 -6.30 3.73
CA PHE A 104 20.82 -5.59 3.73
C PHE A 104 19.70 -6.47 3.15
N LYS A 105 19.96 -7.16 2.03
CA LYS A 105 18.99 -8.11 1.46
C LYS A 105 18.65 -9.23 2.45
N ASP A 106 19.65 -9.80 3.11
CA ASP A 106 19.47 -10.83 4.13
C ASP A 106 18.64 -10.33 5.32
N PHE A 107 18.96 -9.14 5.84
CA PHE A 107 18.18 -8.47 6.90
C PHE A 107 16.73 -8.24 6.48
N VAL A 108 16.49 -7.69 5.28
CA VAL A 108 15.14 -7.40 4.79
C VAL A 108 14.32 -8.69 4.69
N GLN A 109 14.91 -9.74 4.12
CA GLN A 109 14.22 -11.01 3.85
C GLN A 109 13.96 -11.80 5.14
N ASN A 110 14.96 -11.95 6.01
CA ASN A 110 14.87 -12.85 7.15
C ASN A 110 14.31 -12.17 8.42
N GLU A 111 14.62 -10.89 8.64
CA GLU A 111 14.26 -10.19 9.89
C GLU A 111 13.12 -9.19 9.68
N LEU A 112 13.25 -8.26 8.73
CA LEU A 112 12.29 -7.17 8.57
C LEU A 112 10.94 -7.66 8.05
N TYR A 113 10.93 -8.47 7.00
CA TYR A 113 9.69 -8.92 6.37
C TYR A 113 8.80 -9.72 7.32
N SER A 114 9.39 -10.67 8.08
CA SER A 114 8.66 -11.44 9.10
C SER A 114 8.10 -10.54 10.22
N SER A 115 8.86 -9.51 10.62
CA SER A 115 8.42 -8.52 11.61
C SER A 115 7.28 -7.66 11.08
N LEU A 116 7.33 -7.24 9.81
CA LEU A 116 6.28 -6.45 9.16
C LEU A 116 4.99 -7.26 8.99
N GLN A 117 5.08 -8.51 8.53
CA GLN A 117 3.93 -9.40 8.45
C GLN A 117 3.28 -9.61 9.82
N LYS A 118 4.10 -9.83 10.86
CA LYS A 118 3.59 -9.97 12.23
C LYS A 118 2.89 -8.69 12.69
N ALA A 119 3.47 -7.52 12.43
CA ALA A 119 2.85 -6.24 12.75
C ALA A 119 1.50 -6.07 12.03
N VAL A 120 1.41 -6.40 10.74
CA VAL A 120 0.15 -6.37 9.98
C VAL A 120 -0.91 -7.29 10.60
N ILE A 121 -0.52 -8.51 10.97
CA ILE A 121 -1.44 -9.48 11.58
C ILE A 121 -1.91 -8.99 12.95
N ASP A 122 -1.00 -8.43 13.74
CA ASP A 122 -1.31 -7.91 15.08
C ASP A 122 -2.21 -6.67 15.01
N THR A 123 -2.02 -5.77 14.05
CA THR A 123 -2.90 -4.59 13.89
C THR A 123 -4.26 -4.92 13.27
N ARG A 124 -4.37 -6.02 12.52
CA ARG A 124 -5.66 -6.49 11.96
C ARG A 124 -6.59 -7.10 13.01
N LYS A 125 -6.10 -7.42 14.21
CA LYS A 125 -6.97 -7.93 15.28
C LYS A 125 -7.96 -6.83 15.70
N PRO A 126 -9.27 -7.12 15.76
CA PRO A 126 -10.25 -6.14 16.19
C PRO A 126 -9.95 -5.71 17.64
N VAL A 127 -10.18 -4.43 17.94
CA VAL A 127 -9.93 -3.84 19.27
C VAL A 127 -10.83 -4.49 20.32
N ASP A 128 -12.06 -4.83 19.94
CA ASP A 128 -12.95 -5.68 20.70
C ASP A 128 -13.22 -6.98 19.91
N PRO A 129 -12.83 -8.16 20.40
CA PRO A 129 -13.13 -9.43 19.72
C PRO A 129 -14.64 -9.71 19.57
N ALA A 130 -15.50 -8.97 20.27
CA ALA A 130 -16.95 -9.03 20.12
C ALA A 130 -17.49 -8.15 18.97
N SER A 131 -16.76 -7.13 18.52
CA SER A 131 -17.19 -6.23 17.44
C SER A 131 -16.54 -6.61 16.10
N TRP A 132 -17.21 -7.47 15.34
CA TRP A 132 -16.74 -7.87 14.00
C TRP A 132 -16.89 -6.76 12.95
N ASP A 133 -17.63 -5.70 13.27
CA ASP A 133 -17.97 -4.62 12.33
C ASP A 133 -17.00 -3.43 12.36
N GLU A 134 -16.11 -3.35 13.36
CA GLU A 134 -15.17 -2.25 13.45
C GLU A 134 -13.89 -2.57 12.68
N PRO A 135 -13.52 -1.73 11.67
CA PRO A 135 -12.27 -1.92 10.95
C PRO A 135 -11.10 -1.83 11.93
N PRO A 136 -9.99 -2.54 11.68
CA PRO A 136 -8.81 -2.45 12.53
C PRO A 136 -8.37 -0.99 12.67
N ALA A 137 -8.05 -0.58 13.91
CA ALA A 137 -7.67 0.79 14.23
C ALA A 137 -6.45 1.28 13.43
N ILE A 138 -5.60 0.36 12.98
CA ILE A 138 -4.39 0.66 12.20
C ILE A 138 -4.27 -0.32 11.03
N GLN A 139 -4.16 0.21 9.82
CA GLN A 139 -3.85 -0.57 8.61
C GLN A 139 -2.43 -0.23 8.15
N ILE A 140 -1.59 -1.26 8.04
CA ILE A 140 -0.19 -1.12 7.61
C ILE A 140 -0.04 -1.71 6.22
N TYR A 141 0.52 -0.92 5.32
CA TYR A 141 0.98 -1.35 3.99
C TYR A 141 2.46 -1.05 3.90
N PHE A 142 3.22 -1.99 3.37
CA PHE A 142 4.65 -1.82 3.14
C PHE A 142 4.98 -2.14 1.68
N ARG A 143 6.05 -1.52 1.20
CA ARG A 143 6.57 -1.68 -0.16
C ARG A 143 8.06 -1.41 -0.15
N GLY A 144 8.80 -2.08 -1.03
CA GLY A 144 10.20 -1.76 -1.27
C GLY A 144 10.81 -2.72 -2.28
N ASP A 145 11.84 -2.31 -3.01
CA ASP A 145 12.36 -3.12 -4.13
C ASP A 145 12.78 -4.54 -3.68
N VAL A 146 13.44 -4.65 -2.53
CA VAL A 146 13.88 -5.93 -1.95
C VAL A 146 12.71 -6.72 -1.34
N LEU A 147 11.72 -6.02 -0.76
CA LEU A 147 10.52 -6.63 -0.20
C LEU A 147 9.64 -7.21 -1.32
N ASP A 148 9.36 -6.43 -2.35
CA ASP A 148 8.59 -6.82 -3.53
C ASP A 148 9.25 -8.02 -4.24
N GLU A 149 10.59 -8.05 -4.34
CA GLU A 149 11.33 -9.21 -4.89
C GLU A 149 11.16 -10.45 -3.99
N HIS A 150 11.26 -10.27 -2.67
CA HIS A 150 11.10 -11.38 -1.72
C HIS A 150 9.69 -11.95 -1.70
N GLU A 151 8.66 -11.09 -1.63
CA GLU A 151 7.26 -11.47 -1.71
C GLU A 151 6.96 -12.26 -3.00
N LEU A 152 7.52 -11.80 -4.13
CA LEU A 152 7.39 -12.51 -5.40
C LEU A 152 8.03 -13.90 -5.36
N LEU A 153 9.22 -14.02 -4.77
CA LEU A 153 9.92 -15.30 -4.64
C LEU A 153 9.20 -16.25 -3.68
N GLU A 154 8.67 -15.74 -2.57
CA GLU A 154 7.90 -16.53 -1.60
C GLU A 154 6.58 -17.02 -2.21
N ALA A 155 5.85 -16.14 -2.90
CA ALA A 155 4.65 -16.51 -3.65
C ALA A 155 4.96 -17.58 -4.69
N LEU A 156 6.05 -17.40 -5.45
CA LEU A 156 6.47 -18.37 -6.46
C LEU A 156 6.88 -19.72 -5.83
N HIS A 157 7.52 -19.70 -4.66
CA HIS A 157 7.85 -20.92 -3.92
C HIS A 157 6.59 -21.65 -3.45
N SER A 158 5.59 -20.93 -2.94
CA SER A 158 4.29 -21.49 -2.59
C SER A 158 3.59 -22.12 -3.80
N ASP A 159 3.58 -21.42 -4.93
CA ASP A 159 3.00 -21.92 -6.18
C ASP A 159 3.74 -23.14 -6.74
N MET A 160 5.06 -23.25 -6.52
CA MET A 160 5.84 -24.44 -6.86
C MET A 160 5.42 -25.67 -6.05
N LEU A 161 5.03 -25.51 -4.79
CA LEU A 161 4.49 -26.63 -4.01
C LEU A 161 3.13 -27.06 -4.57
N LEU A 162 2.30 -26.10 -4.97
CA LEU A 162 1.02 -26.38 -5.64
C LEU A 162 1.22 -27.04 -7.02
N ALA A 163 2.34 -26.78 -7.70
CA ALA A 163 2.71 -27.37 -8.99
C ALA A 163 2.82 -28.90 -8.95
N ILE A 164 3.08 -29.49 -7.79
CA ILE A 164 3.12 -30.94 -7.60
C ILE A 164 1.80 -31.59 -8.05
N GLY A 165 0.66 -30.94 -7.79
CA GLY A 165 -0.66 -31.42 -8.19
C GLY A 165 -0.81 -31.60 -9.70
N PRO A 166 -0.65 -30.54 -10.52
CA PRO A 166 -0.67 -30.63 -11.98
C PRO A 166 0.35 -31.62 -12.56
N LEU A 167 1.53 -31.77 -11.95
CA LEU A 167 2.52 -32.77 -12.35
C LEU A 167 2.02 -34.20 -12.13
N LEU A 168 1.44 -34.49 -10.97
CA LEU A 168 0.81 -35.79 -10.69
C LEU A 168 -0.37 -36.06 -11.62
N LEU A 169 -1.19 -35.04 -11.92
CA LEU A 169 -2.28 -35.14 -12.87
C LEU A 169 -1.76 -35.45 -14.28
N SER A 170 -0.71 -34.75 -14.72
CA SER A 170 -0.06 -34.98 -16.03
C SER A 170 0.54 -36.39 -16.11
N LEU A 171 1.16 -36.87 -15.03
CA LEU A 171 1.63 -38.25 -14.92
C LEU A 171 0.47 -39.25 -15.03
N GLY A 172 -0.67 -38.97 -14.40
CA GLY A 172 -1.89 -39.78 -14.51
C GLY A 172 -2.43 -39.83 -15.94
N VAL A 173 -2.51 -38.68 -16.62
CA VAL A 173 -2.91 -38.60 -18.04
C VAL A 173 -1.92 -39.35 -18.92
N ALA A 174 -0.62 -39.18 -18.69
CA ALA A 174 0.43 -39.90 -19.41
C ALA A 174 0.35 -41.41 -19.18
N TRP A 175 0.06 -41.86 -17.96
CA TRP A 175 -0.16 -43.27 -17.65
C TRP A 175 -1.34 -43.86 -18.42
N VAL A 176 -2.47 -43.15 -18.47
CA VAL A 176 -3.65 -43.58 -19.24
C VAL A 176 -3.37 -43.60 -20.75
N LYS A 177 -2.73 -42.56 -21.29
CA LYS A 177 -2.42 -42.45 -22.72
C LYS A 177 -1.36 -43.45 -23.17
N LEU A 178 -0.30 -43.60 -22.39
CA LEU A 178 0.79 -44.54 -22.66
C LEU A 178 0.41 -45.98 -22.34
N ARG A 179 -0.65 -46.21 -21.56
CA ARG A 179 -1.09 -47.54 -21.10
C ARG A 179 0.01 -48.32 -20.38
N SER A 180 0.93 -47.61 -19.74
CA SER A 180 2.02 -48.17 -18.94
C SER A 180 2.51 -47.12 -17.96
N ALA A 181 2.43 -47.42 -16.66
CA ALA A 181 2.91 -46.54 -15.61
C ALA A 181 4.43 -46.33 -15.71
N LEU A 182 5.18 -47.37 -16.10
CA LEU A 182 6.64 -47.29 -16.25
C LEU A 182 7.03 -46.31 -17.37
N LEU A 183 6.36 -46.38 -18.53
CA LEU A 183 6.61 -45.46 -19.64
C LEU A 183 6.23 -44.02 -19.28
N ALA A 184 5.16 -43.84 -18.49
CA ALA A 184 4.75 -42.52 -18.01
C ALA A 184 5.78 -41.92 -17.06
N ILE A 185 6.28 -42.70 -16.09
CA ILE A 185 7.34 -42.26 -15.18
C ILE A 185 8.60 -41.89 -15.96
N VAL A 186 9.08 -42.76 -16.84
CA VAL A 186 10.29 -42.49 -17.65
C VAL A 186 10.11 -41.27 -18.55
N GLY A 187 8.95 -41.16 -19.22
CA GLY A 187 8.63 -39.99 -20.03
C GLY A 187 8.68 -38.69 -19.20
N THR A 188 8.06 -38.70 -18.02
CA THR A 188 8.07 -37.57 -17.08
C THR A 188 9.49 -37.23 -16.62
N THR A 189 10.29 -38.24 -16.25
CA THR A 189 11.70 -38.04 -15.85
C THR A 189 12.54 -37.42 -16.97
N LEU A 190 12.34 -37.85 -18.22
CA LEU A 190 13.02 -37.24 -19.37
C LEU A 190 12.60 -35.77 -19.59
N MET A 191 11.35 -35.40 -19.29
CA MET A 191 10.92 -33.99 -19.36
C MET A 191 11.57 -33.15 -18.25
N CYS A 192 11.62 -33.67 -17.02
CA CYS A 192 12.33 -33.03 -15.92
C CYS A 192 13.81 -32.83 -16.26
N LEU A 193 14.45 -33.87 -16.82
CA LEU A 193 15.86 -33.81 -17.22
C LEU A 193 16.08 -32.80 -18.35
N ALA A 194 15.17 -32.70 -19.32
CA ALA A 194 15.25 -31.70 -20.38
C ALA A 194 15.16 -30.27 -19.83
N SER A 195 14.24 -30.04 -18.88
CA SER A 195 14.10 -28.74 -18.20
C SER A 195 15.37 -28.38 -17.42
N LEU A 196 15.91 -29.34 -16.65
CA LEU A 196 17.10 -29.14 -15.83
C LEU A 196 18.34 -28.89 -16.71
N LEU A 197 18.49 -29.62 -17.80
CA LEU A 197 19.59 -29.40 -18.73
C LEU A 197 19.44 -28.06 -19.47
N ALA A 198 18.22 -27.66 -19.87
CA ALA A 198 17.98 -26.33 -20.44
C ALA A 198 18.30 -25.22 -19.43
N TYR A 199 18.00 -25.43 -18.15
CA TYR A 199 18.37 -24.52 -17.07
C TYR A 199 19.89 -24.41 -16.91
N LEU A 200 20.63 -25.52 -16.98
CA LEU A 200 22.10 -25.50 -16.93
C LEU A 200 22.73 -24.83 -18.16
N LEU A 201 22.04 -24.83 -19.30
CA LEU A 201 22.48 -24.15 -20.52
C LEU A 201 22.16 -22.66 -20.52
N LEU A 202 21.28 -22.20 -19.64
CA LEU A 202 21.04 -20.77 -19.41
C LEU A 202 22.18 -20.16 -18.59
N PRO A 203 22.69 -18.97 -18.95
CA PRO A 203 23.62 -18.26 -18.11
C PRO A 203 22.94 -17.88 -16.77
N VAL A 204 23.60 -18.21 -15.65
CA VAL A 204 23.07 -18.12 -14.26
C VAL A 204 22.52 -16.73 -13.89
N GLN A 205 22.97 -15.67 -14.57
CA GLN A 205 22.53 -14.28 -14.33
C GLN A 205 21.15 -13.94 -14.93
N GLN A 206 20.47 -14.87 -15.61
CA GLN A 206 19.31 -14.61 -16.48
C GLN A 206 18.09 -15.50 -16.19
N VAL A 207 17.81 -15.78 -14.91
CA VAL A 207 16.64 -16.59 -14.54
C VAL A 207 15.55 -15.66 -14.03
N SER A 208 14.72 -15.13 -14.93
CA SER A 208 13.52 -14.40 -14.53
C SER A 208 12.42 -15.34 -14.03
N PRO A 209 11.53 -14.87 -13.14
CA PRO A 209 10.35 -15.61 -12.69
C PRO A 209 9.48 -16.16 -13.84
N ALA A 210 9.47 -15.49 -15.00
CA ALA A 210 8.73 -15.92 -16.19
C ALA A 210 9.18 -17.30 -16.70
N THR A 211 10.47 -17.65 -16.54
CA THR A 211 11.02 -18.95 -16.97
C THR A 211 10.35 -20.13 -16.26
N PHE A 212 9.82 -19.93 -15.05
CA PHE A 212 9.09 -20.96 -14.31
C PHE A 212 7.77 -21.36 -14.97
N LEU A 213 7.04 -20.41 -15.59
CA LEU A 213 5.87 -20.74 -16.41
C LEU A 213 6.25 -21.67 -17.57
N GLY A 214 7.48 -21.58 -18.06
CA GLY A 214 8.00 -22.43 -19.11
C GLY A 214 8.07 -23.90 -18.73
N VAL A 215 8.28 -24.23 -17.44
CA VAL A 215 8.27 -25.62 -16.97
C VAL A 215 6.88 -26.24 -17.19
N PHE A 216 5.81 -25.54 -16.79
CA PHE A 216 4.44 -26.02 -16.96
C PHE A 216 4.05 -26.21 -18.43
N LEU A 217 4.42 -25.24 -19.28
CA LEU A 217 4.22 -25.33 -20.72
C LEU A 217 4.98 -26.51 -21.34
N LEU A 218 6.19 -26.77 -20.86
CA LEU A 218 6.99 -27.89 -21.33
C LEU A 218 6.34 -29.24 -21.01
N PHE A 219 5.71 -29.41 -19.83
CA PHE A 219 5.00 -30.67 -19.55
C PHE A 219 3.86 -30.90 -20.56
N GLY A 220 3.05 -29.88 -20.83
CA GLY A 220 1.97 -29.98 -21.82
C GLY A 220 2.48 -30.27 -23.24
N LEU A 221 3.43 -29.46 -23.72
CA LEU A 221 3.96 -29.57 -25.09
C LEU A 221 4.87 -30.79 -25.27
N GLY A 222 5.71 -31.09 -24.28
CA GLY A 222 6.71 -32.14 -24.32
C GLY A 222 6.12 -33.55 -24.33
N PHE A 223 5.03 -33.79 -23.61
CA PHE A 223 4.33 -35.08 -23.68
C PHE A 223 3.79 -35.39 -25.07
N THR A 224 3.50 -34.39 -25.90
CA THR A 224 3.06 -34.59 -27.29
C THR A 224 4.10 -35.37 -28.09
N SER A 225 5.39 -35.04 -27.91
CA SER A 225 6.50 -35.75 -28.55
C SER A 225 6.56 -37.21 -28.11
N ILE A 226 6.44 -37.47 -26.80
CA ILE A 226 6.46 -38.83 -26.23
C ILE A 226 5.27 -39.66 -26.73
N PHE A 227 4.06 -39.10 -26.71
CA PHE A 227 2.85 -39.79 -27.18
C PHE A 227 2.93 -40.13 -28.66
N ARG A 228 3.42 -39.20 -29.50
CA ARG A 228 3.64 -39.45 -30.92
C ARG A 228 4.65 -40.58 -31.16
N MET A 229 5.78 -40.58 -30.45
CA MET A 229 6.76 -41.66 -30.57
C MET A 229 6.16 -43.01 -30.20
N GLN A 230 5.35 -43.07 -29.12
CA GLN A 230 4.69 -44.29 -28.71
C GLN A 230 3.65 -44.77 -29.74
N GLU A 231 2.91 -43.84 -30.35
CA GLU A 231 1.94 -44.15 -31.39
C GLU A 231 2.61 -44.70 -32.65
N VAL A 232 3.67 -44.04 -33.12
CA VAL A 232 4.48 -44.50 -34.25
C VAL A 232 5.07 -45.89 -33.96
N TRP A 233 5.58 -46.10 -32.74
CA TRP A 233 6.05 -47.42 -32.30
C TRP A 233 4.94 -48.48 -32.35
N ARG A 234 3.71 -48.14 -31.94
CA ARG A 234 2.57 -49.06 -32.01
C ARG A 234 2.16 -49.37 -33.44
N ARG A 235 2.15 -48.37 -34.34
CA ARG A 235 1.85 -48.55 -35.77
C ARG A 235 2.90 -49.41 -36.47
N SER A 236 4.18 -49.28 -36.10
CA SER A 236 5.27 -50.08 -36.69
C SER A 236 5.06 -51.59 -36.60
N ARG A 237 4.27 -52.07 -35.63
CA ARG A 237 3.96 -53.50 -35.45
C ARG A 237 3.20 -54.09 -36.63
N ASN A 238 2.48 -53.26 -37.39
CA ASN A 238 1.74 -53.70 -38.58
C ASN A 238 2.60 -53.64 -39.85
N GLU A 239 3.74 -52.94 -39.81
CA GLU A 239 4.57 -52.66 -40.99
C GLU A 239 5.80 -53.57 -41.06
N ALA A 240 6.33 -54.02 -39.93
CA ALA A 240 7.47 -54.92 -39.87
C ALA A 240 7.38 -55.89 -38.67
N GLU A 241 7.77 -57.14 -38.86
CA GLU A 241 7.83 -58.16 -37.81
C GLU A 241 9.11 -58.03 -36.97
N ASP A 242 10.25 -57.81 -37.63
CA ASP A 242 11.56 -57.71 -36.97
C ASP A 242 11.75 -56.38 -36.24
N TYR A 243 12.34 -56.46 -35.04
CA TYR A 243 12.55 -55.29 -34.18
C TYR A 243 13.52 -54.26 -34.77
N SER A 244 14.50 -54.69 -35.56
CA SER A 244 15.44 -53.79 -36.25
C SER A 244 14.73 -52.92 -37.29
N ASP A 245 13.85 -53.54 -38.07
CA ASP A 245 13.11 -52.86 -39.14
C ASP A 245 12.05 -51.94 -38.56
N ARG A 246 11.38 -52.36 -37.47
CA ARG A 246 10.49 -51.51 -36.68
C ARG A 246 11.22 -50.28 -36.13
N LEU A 247 12.43 -50.46 -35.59
CA LEU A 247 13.22 -49.36 -35.05
C LEU A 247 13.61 -48.35 -36.15
N LEU A 248 14.03 -48.85 -37.32
CA LEU A 248 14.37 -48.01 -38.47
C LEU A 248 13.15 -47.25 -39.01
N TYR A 249 11.99 -47.93 -39.11
CA TYR A 249 10.72 -47.31 -39.47
C TYR A 249 10.36 -46.18 -38.51
N VAL A 250 10.45 -46.45 -37.20
CA VAL A 250 10.11 -45.48 -36.15
C VAL A 250 11.02 -44.27 -36.21
N HIS A 251 12.34 -44.43 -36.40
CA HIS A 251 13.24 -43.28 -36.55
C HIS A 251 12.91 -42.42 -37.77
N ARG A 252 12.62 -43.04 -38.93
CA ARG A 252 12.26 -42.30 -40.15
C ARG A 252 10.95 -41.55 -39.99
N ALA A 253 9.93 -42.20 -39.43
CA ALA A 253 8.63 -41.57 -39.17
C ALA A 253 8.73 -40.49 -38.08
N ALA A 254 9.53 -40.73 -37.03
CA ALA A 254 9.70 -39.81 -35.91
C ALA A 254 10.28 -38.46 -36.35
N VAL A 255 11.28 -38.46 -37.25
CA VAL A 255 11.85 -37.20 -37.76
C VAL A 255 10.78 -36.33 -38.42
N ARG A 256 9.88 -36.94 -39.21
CA ARG A 256 8.76 -36.22 -39.84
C ARG A 256 7.75 -35.72 -38.82
N GLU A 257 7.43 -36.55 -37.83
CA GLU A 257 6.45 -36.23 -36.78
C GLU A 257 6.95 -35.17 -35.77
N MET A 258 8.27 -35.00 -35.64
CA MET A 258 8.88 -33.98 -34.77
C MET A 258 9.03 -32.60 -35.43
N LEU A 259 8.89 -32.50 -36.77
CA LEU A 259 9.03 -31.23 -37.50
C LEU A 259 8.17 -30.09 -36.91
N PRO A 260 6.90 -30.29 -36.51
CA PRO A 260 6.09 -29.24 -35.89
C PRO A 260 6.63 -28.77 -34.54
N VAL A 261 7.25 -29.67 -33.77
CA VAL A 261 7.84 -29.36 -32.46
C VAL A 261 9.09 -28.51 -32.64
N VAL A 262 9.94 -28.86 -33.60
CA VAL A 262 11.11 -28.05 -34.00
C VAL A 262 10.66 -26.67 -34.48
N GLY A 263 9.63 -26.60 -35.33
CA GLY A 263 9.05 -25.32 -35.75
C GLY A 263 8.55 -24.47 -34.59
N SER A 264 7.88 -25.10 -33.60
CA SER A 264 7.44 -24.43 -32.38
C SER A 264 8.63 -23.91 -31.55
N ALA A 265 9.68 -24.71 -31.40
CA ALA A 265 10.91 -24.30 -30.72
C ALA A 265 11.57 -23.10 -31.42
N CYS A 266 11.63 -23.10 -32.75
CA CYS A 266 12.10 -21.95 -33.53
C CYS A 266 11.27 -20.69 -33.27
N CYS A 267 9.93 -20.81 -33.18
CA CYS A 267 9.07 -19.67 -32.81
C CYS A 267 9.41 -19.12 -31.42
N TYR A 268 9.71 -19.97 -30.44
CA TYR A 268 10.17 -19.52 -29.12
C TYR A 268 11.55 -18.86 -29.17
N PHE A 269 12.48 -19.36 -30.00
CA PHE A 269 13.77 -18.69 -30.22
C PHE A 269 13.61 -17.31 -30.86
N LEU A 270 12.60 -17.07 -31.70
CA LEU A 270 12.34 -15.73 -32.25
C LEU A 270 12.03 -14.70 -31.16
N LEU A 271 11.56 -15.12 -29.97
CA LEU A 271 11.37 -14.22 -28.82
C LEU A 271 12.69 -13.65 -28.27
N GLN A 272 13.84 -14.21 -28.64
CA GLN A 272 15.15 -13.60 -28.32
C GLN A 272 15.33 -12.20 -28.92
N ASN A 273 14.57 -11.86 -29.97
CA ASN A 273 14.56 -10.53 -30.57
C ASN A 273 13.68 -9.52 -29.80
N SER A 274 12.99 -9.94 -28.74
CA SER A 274 12.17 -9.05 -27.92
C SER A 274 13.02 -8.04 -27.14
N LYS A 275 12.53 -6.81 -26.97
CA LYS A 275 13.16 -5.81 -26.09
C LYS A 275 12.99 -6.14 -24.61
N LEU A 276 12.02 -7.00 -24.27
CA LEU A 276 11.74 -7.41 -22.89
C LEU A 276 12.64 -8.59 -22.51
N VAL A 277 13.59 -8.35 -21.60
CA VAL A 277 14.53 -9.37 -21.11
C VAL A 277 13.84 -10.65 -20.63
N PRO A 278 12.75 -10.61 -19.82
CA PRO A 278 12.09 -11.83 -19.37
C PRO A 278 11.52 -12.69 -20.51
N LEU A 279 11.04 -12.08 -21.60
CA LEU A 279 10.53 -12.81 -22.75
C LEU A 279 11.64 -13.49 -23.55
N ARG A 280 12.83 -12.86 -23.64
CA ARG A 280 13.99 -13.44 -24.31
C ARG A 280 14.47 -14.70 -23.59
N GLU A 281 14.59 -14.61 -22.27
CA GLU A 281 15.01 -15.72 -21.41
C GLU A 281 14.00 -16.86 -21.46
N PHE A 282 12.71 -16.54 -21.31
CA PHE A 282 11.60 -17.49 -21.41
C PHE A 282 11.59 -18.22 -22.76
N GLY A 283 11.71 -17.48 -23.87
CA GLY A 283 11.72 -18.06 -25.21
C GLY A 283 12.91 -18.99 -25.45
N PHE A 284 14.11 -18.59 -25.03
CA PHE A 284 15.29 -19.45 -25.13
C PHE A 284 15.13 -20.71 -24.27
N PHE A 285 14.69 -20.58 -23.02
CA PHE A 285 14.48 -21.70 -22.11
C PHE A 285 13.54 -22.76 -22.70
N ILE A 286 12.35 -22.34 -23.15
CA ILE A 286 11.36 -23.26 -23.74
C ILE A 286 11.88 -23.83 -25.05
N GLY A 287 12.47 -23.02 -25.92
CA GLY A 287 13.01 -23.46 -27.20
C GLY A 287 14.05 -24.59 -27.03
N VAL A 288 15.03 -24.39 -26.14
CA VAL A 288 16.05 -25.40 -25.82
C VAL A 288 15.40 -26.63 -25.17
N SER A 289 14.51 -26.43 -24.21
CA SER A 289 13.82 -27.53 -23.53
C SER A 289 13.04 -28.41 -24.52
N MET A 290 12.31 -27.83 -25.47
CA MET A 290 11.55 -28.57 -26.49
C MET A 290 12.47 -29.38 -27.41
N LEU A 291 13.61 -28.81 -27.83
CA LEU A 291 14.60 -29.54 -28.62
C LEU A 291 15.24 -30.70 -27.85
N LEU A 292 15.56 -30.49 -26.57
CA LEU A 292 16.07 -31.54 -25.69
C LEU A 292 15.04 -32.64 -25.45
N VAL A 293 13.76 -32.29 -25.28
CA VAL A 293 12.67 -33.27 -25.22
C VAL A 293 12.60 -34.10 -26.50
N CYS A 294 12.70 -33.48 -27.67
CA CYS A 294 12.75 -34.21 -28.95
C CYS A 294 13.97 -35.15 -29.02
N ALA A 295 15.14 -34.67 -28.60
CA ALA A 295 16.35 -35.47 -28.56
C ALA A 295 16.20 -36.67 -27.60
N PHE A 296 15.70 -36.47 -26.38
CA PHE A 296 15.47 -37.55 -25.42
C PHE A 296 14.37 -38.51 -25.86
N ALA A 297 13.32 -38.02 -26.53
CA ALA A 297 12.29 -38.89 -27.07
C ALA A 297 12.87 -39.84 -28.14
N LEU A 298 13.75 -39.35 -29.01
CA LEU A 298 14.40 -40.15 -30.05
C LEU A 298 15.49 -41.09 -29.46
N LEU A 299 16.42 -40.52 -28.71
CA LEU A 299 17.65 -41.20 -28.28
C LEU A 299 17.45 -42.08 -27.04
N CYS A 300 16.51 -41.73 -26.16
CA CYS A 300 16.32 -42.44 -24.88
C CYS A 300 14.97 -43.18 -24.85
N PHE A 301 13.89 -42.50 -25.19
CA PHE A 301 12.54 -43.07 -25.04
C PHE A 301 12.25 -44.19 -26.05
N VAL A 302 12.65 -44.05 -27.33
CA VAL A 302 12.46 -45.12 -28.32
C VAL A 302 13.19 -46.42 -27.96
N PRO A 303 14.49 -46.43 -27.58
CA PRO A 303 15.13 -47.62 -27.03
C PRO A 303 14.42 -48.17 -25.80
N PHE A 304 13.91 -47.30 -24.93
CA PHE A 304 13.16 -47.72 -23.75
C PHE A 304 11.81 -48.38 -24.10
N LEU A 305 11.14 -47.95 -25.17
CA LEU A 305 9.94 -48.64 -25.69
C LEU A 305 10.25 -50.07 -26.12
N LEU A 306 11.39 -50.26 -26.81
CA LEU A 306 11.87 -51.59 -27.20
C LEU A 306 12.16 -52.47 -25.96
N MET A 307 12.88 -51.92 -24.98
CA MET A 307 13.15 -52.62 -23.71
C MET A 307 11.86 -52.95 -22.93
N HIS A 308 10.89 -52.02 -22.95
CA HIS A 308 9.61 -52.20 -22.31
C HIS A 308 8.84 -53.37 -22.94
N GLU A 309 8.72 -53.41 -24.26
CA GLU A 309 8.01 -54.46 -24.99
C GLU A 309 8.68 -55.83 -24.83
N ARG A 310 10.02 -55.88 -24.93
CA ARG A 310 10.79 -57.13 -24.91
C ARG A 310 11.01 -57.70 -23.51
N THR A 311 11.32 -56.85 -22.53
CA THR A 311 11.84 -57.29 -21.23
C THR A 311 10.85 -56.99 -20.10
N PHE A 312 10.42 -55.73 -19.95
CA PHE A 312 9.65 -55.33 -18.78
C PHE A 312 8.21 -55.87 -18.80
N ARG A 313 7.53 -55.79 -19.95
CA ARG A 313 6.14 -56.23 -20.07
C ARG A 313 5.95 -57.72 -19.79
N PRO A 314 6.76 -58.65 -20.35
CA PRO A 314 6.70 -60.06 -19.96
C PRO A 314 7.04 -60.30 -18.48
N TRP A 315 8.01 -59.55 -17.95
CA TRP A 315 8.41 -59.66 -16.55
C TRP A 315 7.29 -59.23 -15.59
N ILE A 316 6.62 -58.10 -15.85
CA ILE A 316 5.49 -57.60 -15.05
C ILE A 316 4.35 -58.61 -15.05
N ARG A 317 3.98 -59.14 -16.23
CA ARG A 317 2.91 -60.14 -16.37
C ARG A 317 3.19 -61.47 -15.67
N ARG A 318 4.46 -61.87 -15.55
CA ARG A 318 4.86 -63.10 -14.86
C ARG A 318 4.92 -62.93 -13.34
N LYS A 319 5.36 -61.77 -12.86
CA LYS A 319 5.70 -61.58 -11.44
C LYS A 319 4.58 -60.99 -10.59
N PHE A 320 3.67 -60.21 -11.18
CA PHE A 320 2.64 -59.48 -10.42
C PHE A 320 1.24 -60.10 -10.59
N PRO A 321 0.36 -59.99 -9.57
CA PRO A 321 -1.02 -60.47 -9.67
C PRO A 321 -1.81 -59.65 -10.70
N GLY A 322 -2.80 -60.28 -11.35
CA GLY A 322 -3.54 -59.70 -12.47
C GLY A 322 -4.16 -58.31 -12.21
N LYS A 323 -4.66 -58.05 -11.00
CA LYS A 323 -5.19 -56.72 -10.61
C LYS A 323 -4.13 -55.62 -10.68
N LEU A 324 -2.91 -55.94 -10.26
CA LEU A 324 -1.79 -54.98 -10.26
C LEU A 324 -1.24 -54.80 -11.68
N VAL A 325 -1.28 -55.86 -12.50
CA VAL A 325 -0.98 -55.75 -13.94
C VAL A 325 -1.98 -54.84 -14.65
N LEU A 326 -3.28 -54.94 -14.34
CA LEU A 326 -4.31 -54.06 -14.92
C LEU A 326 -4.11 -52.60 -14.51
N ALA A 327 -3.69 -52.36 -13.27
CA ALA A 327 -3.32 -51.03 -12.79
C ALA A 327 -2.02 -50.51 -13.46
N LEU A 328 -0.98 -51.32 -13.61
CA LEU A 328 0.26 -50.86 -14.24
C LEU A 328 0.13 -50.69 -15.76
N GLU A 329 -0.61 -51.58 -16.42
CA GLU A 329 -0.85 -51.62 -17.86
C GLU A 329 -2.37 -51.66 -18.16
N PRO A 330 -3.06 -50.50 -18.20
CA PRO A 330 -4.47 -50.43 -18.57
C PRO A 330 -4.67 -50.63 -20.09
N ALA A 331 -4.20 -51.77 -20.62
CA ALA A 331 -4.24 -52.11 -22.03
C ALA A 331 -5.68 -52.24 -22.58
N GLU A 332 -6.63 -52.53 -21.69
CA GLU A 332 -8.04 -52.82 -22.00
C GLU A 332 -8.97 -51.61 -21.85
N LEU A 333 -8.49 -50.45 -21.38
CA LEU A 333 -9.25 -49.21 -21.48
C LEU A 333 -9.27 -48.74 -22.95
N LYS A 334 -10.20 -49.33 -23.72
CA LYS A 334 -10.75 -48.73 -24.92
C LYS A 334 -12.04 -48.05 -24.49
N PRO A 335 -12.05 -46.71 -24.34
CA PRO A 335 -13.32 -46.02 -24.19
C PRO A 335 -14.13 -46.32 -25.46
N ASP A 336 -15.40 -46.67 -25.29
CA ASP A 336 -16.31 -46.94 -26.41
C ASP A 336 -16.64 -45.59 -27.07
N TRP A 337 -15.82 -45.20 -28.04
CA TRP A 337 -15.97 -43.97 -28.81
C TRP A 337 -16.87 -44.16 -30.02
N ASP A 338 -17.38 -45.37 -30.29
CA ASP A 338 -18.05 -45.68 -31.56
C ASP A 338 -19.32 -44.83 -31.73
N GLU A 339 -20.08 -44.60 -30.65
CA GLU A 339 -21.27 -43.76 -30.68
C GLU A 339 -20.94 -42.27 -30.89
N VAL A 340 -19.88 -41.77 -30.24
CA VAL A 340 -19.42 -40.38 -30.38
C VAL A 340 -18.85 -40.16 -31.78
N ALA A 341 -18.02 -41.08 -32.27
CA ALA A 341 -17.44 -41.04 -33.61
C ALA A 341 -18.54 -41.10 -34.68
N ALA A 342 -19.58 -41.93 -34.50
CA ALA A 342 -20.73 -41.96 -35.40
C ALA A 342 -21.47 -40.61 -35.43
N LYS A 343 -21.70 -39.98 -34.27
CA LYS A 343 -22.32 -38.64 -34.16
C LYS A 343 -21.46 -37.55 -34.81
N VAL A 344 -20.14 -37.58 -34.59
CA VAL A 344 -19.20 -36.63 -35.20
C VAL A 344 -19.14 -36.83 -36.72
N MET A 345 -19.11 -38.07 -37.21
CA MET A 345 -19.12 -38.35 -38.66
C MET A 345 -20.42 -37.92 -39.34
N LEU A 346 -21.56 -38.04 -38.66
CA LEU A 346 -22.83 -37.48 -39.11
C LEU A 346 -22.79 -35.95 -39.19
N ALA A 347 -22.14 -35.31 -38.22
CA ALA A 347 -21.94 -33.86 -38.19
C ALA A 347 -21.01 -33.40 -39.35
N VAL A 348 -19.90 -34.12 -39.60
CA VAL A 348 -18.94 -33.82 -40.69
C VAL A 348 -19.58 -33.94 -42.08
N LYS A 349 -20.60 -34.78 -42.27
CA LYS A 349 -21.37 -34.85 -43.53
C LYS A 349 -22.15 -33.57 -43.85
N ARG A 350 -22.28 -32.63 -42.91
CA ARG A 350 -22.83 -31.28 -43.10
C ARG A 350 -21.77 -30.21 -42.74
N PRO A 351 -20.71 -30.06 -43.54
CA PRO A 351 -19.55 -29.25 -43.17
C PRO A 351 -19.87 -27.75 -43.16
N LYS A 352 -20.78 -27.28 -44.02
CA LYS A 352 -21.12 -25.86 -44.20
C LYS A 352 -21.62 -25.18 -42.90
N PRO A 353 -22.64 -25.70 -42.19
CA PRO A 353 -23.12 -25.08 -40.95
C PRO A 353 -22.10 -25.19 -39.79
N LEU A 354 -21.28 -26.26 -39.74
CA LEU A 354 -20.26 -26.41 -38.71
C LEU A 354 -19.06 -25.47 -38.92
N LEU A 355 -18.58 -25.32 -40.15
CA LEU A 355 -17.54 -24.36 -40.49
C LEU A 355 -18.04 -22.92 -40.28
N ALA A 356 -19.28 -22.62 -40.67
CA ALA A 356 -19.89 -21.32 -40.41
C ALA A 356 -20.04 -21.05 -38.90
N GLY A 357 -20.51 -22.03 -38.13
CA GLY A 357 -20.64 -21.92 -36.68
C GLY A 357 -19.30 -21.78 -35.96
N ALA A 358 -18.29 -22.57 -36.34
CA ALA A 358 -16.95 -22.47 -35.77
C ALA A 358 -16.27 -21.15 -36.16
N GLY A 359 -16.39 -20.72 -37.42
CA GLY A 359 -15.89 -19.42 -37.88
C GLY A 359 -16.57 -18.27 -37.15
N PHE A 360 -17.89 -18.33 -36.94
CA PHE A 360 -18.63 -17.36 -36.15
C PHE A 360 -18.19 -17.35 -34.69
N ALA A 361 -18.02 -18.51 -34.05
CA ALA A 361 -17.56 -18.61 -32.67
C ALA A 361 -16.14 -18.03 -32.49
N VAL A 362 -15.22 -18.33 -33.41
CA VAL A 362 -13.87 -17.75 -33.40
C VAL A 362 -13.92 -16.24 -33.62
N ALA A 363 -14.74 -15.75 -34.55
CA ALA A 363 -14.91 -14.31 -34.78
C ALA A 363 -15.49 -13.60 -33.55
N VAL A 364 -16.52 -14.17 -32.89
CA VAL A 364 -17.10 -13.64 -31.66
C VAL A 364 -16.08 -13.64 -30.53
N ALA A 365 -15.32 -14.72 -30.36
CA ALA A 365 -14.26 -14.79 -29.35
C ALA A 365 -13.15 -13.76 -29.60
N LEU A 366 -12.76 -13.55 -30.86
CA LEU A 366 -11.78 -12.54 -31.25
C LEU A 366 -12.30 -11.11 -30.99
N ILE A 367 -13.55 -10.83 -31.36
CA ILE A 367 -14.20 -9.53 -31.10
C ILE A 367 -14.30 -9.28 -29.60
N ALA A 368 -14.70 -10.28 -28.82
CA ALA A 368 -14.75 -10.18 -27.37
C ALA A 368 -13.36 -9.93 -26.76
N ALA A 369 -12.32 -10.64 -27.22
CA ALA A 369 -10.96 -10.42 -26.76
C ALA A 369 -10.45 -9.01 -27.11
N ILE A 370 -10.72 -8.52 -28.33
CA ILE A 370 -10.39 -7.14 -28.74
C ILE A 370 -11.17 -6.12 -27.91
N ALA A 371 -12.45 -6.34 -27.67
CA ALA A 371 -13.29 -5.43 -26.88
C ALA A 371 -12.82 -5.36 -25.41
N VAL A 372 -12.45 -6.50 -24.81
CA VAL A 372 -11.91 -6.56 -23.43
C VAL A 372 -10.52 -5.91 -23.35
N THR A 373 -9.66 -6.13 -24.33
CA THR A 373 -8.32 -5.50 -24.35
C THR A 373 -8.38 -4.01 -24.63
N ALA A 374 -9.31 -3.56 -25.47
CA ALA A 374 -9.50 -2.14 -25.79
C ALA A 374 -10.23 -1.36 -24.68
N SER A 375 -11.01 -2.03 -23.83
CA SER A 375 -11.76 -1.37 -22.74
C SER A 375 -10.94 -1.17 -21.46
N GLN A 376 -9.73 -1.73 -21.37
CA GLN A 376 -8.86 -1.51 -20.22
C GLN A 376 -8.15 -0.15 -20.33
N PRO A 377 -8.44 0.81 -19.44
CA PRO A 377 -7.99 2.20 -19.56
C PRO A 377 -6.46 2.37 -19.43
N TYR A 378 -5.73 1.34 -18.99
CA TYR A 378 -4.27 1.31 -18.99
C TYR A 378 -3.81 -0.13 -19.20
N PRO A 379 -3.04 -0.47 -20.26
CA PRO A 379 -2.34 -1.75 -20.34
C PRO A 379 -1.13 -1.68 -19.38
N ALA A 380 -1.40 -1.59 -18.08
CA ALA A 380 -0.39 -1.91 -17.08
C ALA A 380 -0.02 -3.38 -17.25
N LEU A 381 1.22 -3.73 -16.93
CA LEU A 381 1.62 -5.13 -16.82
C LEU A 381 0.59 -5.84 -15.93
N PRO A 382 0.11 -7.03 -16.31
CA PRO A 382 -0.89 -7.74 -15.51
C PRO A 382 -0.36 -7.88 -14.08
N GLU A 383 -1.12 -7.34 -13.14
CA GLU A 383 -0.74 -7.39 -11.73
C GLU A 383 -0.75 -8.85 -11.29
N VAL A 384 0.42 -9.31 -10.82
CA VAL A 384 0.63 -10.69 -10.40
C VAL A 384 -0.07 -10.98 -9.08
N PHE A 385 -0.32 -9.93 -8.29
CA PHE A 385 -0.90 -10.01 -6.97
C PHE A 385 -2.37 -9.57 -6.98
N PRO A 386 -3.22 -10.12 -6.09
CA PRO A 386 -4.59 -9.64 -5.93
C PRO A 386 -4.61 -8.18 -5.45
N PRO A 387 -5.72 -7.44 -5.67
CA PRO A 387 -5.80 -6.01 -5.32
C PRO A 387 -5.65 -5.73 -3.82
N GLU A 388 -5.89 -6.73 -2.97
CA GLU A 388 -5.75 -6.64 -1.52
C GLU A 388 -4.30 -6.80 -1.03
N HIS A 389 -3.40 -7.26 -1.91
CA HIS A 389 -2.00 -7.46 -1.57
C HIS A 389 -1.30 -6.14 -1.25
N HIS A 390 -0.36 -6.15 -0.30
CA HIS A 390 0.30 -4.94 0.20
C HIS A 390 0.87 -4.07 -0.92
N ARG A 391 1.48 -4.72 -1.92
CA ARG A 391 2.03 -4.06 -3.12
C ARG A 391 1.03 -3.24 -3.92
N GLU A 392 -0.18 -3.77 -4.15
CA GLU A 392 -1.18 -3.12 -5.01
C GLU A 392 -2.11 -2.21 -4.22
N ALA A 393 -2.53 -2.63 -3.01
CA ALA A 393 -3.32 -1.80 -2.12
C ALA A 393 -2.56 -0.51 -1.71
N GLY A 394 -1.24 -0.59 -1.56
CA GLY A 394 -0.39 0.54 -1.20
C GLY A 394 -0.10 1.50 -2.36
N ARG A 395 -0.22 1.10 -3.63
CA ARG A 395 0.10 1.93 -4.80
C ARG A 395 -0.79 3.20 -4.93
N PRO A 396 -2.13 3.11 -4.92
CA PRO A 396 -2.96 4.31 -5.00
C PRO A 396 -2.76 5.21 -3.78
N MET A 397 -2.47 4.61 -2.62
CA MET A 397 -2.10 5.36 -1.42
C MET A 397 -0.81 6.15 -1.67
N HIS A 398 0.26 5.50 -2.12
CA HIS A 398 1.54 6.18 -2.40
C HIS A 398 1.42 7.31 -3.42
N HIS A 399 0.68 7.12 -4.51
CA HIS A 399 0.48 8.17 -5.52
C HIS A 399 -0.35 9.35 -5.02
N SER A 400 -1.05 9.22 -3.90
CA SER A 400 -1.80 10.33 -3.30
C SER A 400 -0.92 11.31 -2.53
N PHE A 401 0.34 11.00 -2.24
CA PHE A 401 1.28 11.85 -1.50
C PHE A 401 2.33 12.46 -2.44
N ALA A 402 2.94 13.57 -2.00
CA ALA A 402 4.11 14.10 -2.68
C ALA A 402 5.29 13.10 -2.57
N PRO A 403 6.21 13.06 -3.55
CA PRO A 403 7.42 12.25 -3.44
C PRO A 403 8.18 12.64 -2.17
N SER A 404 8.63 11.64 -1.41
CA SER A 404 9.43 11.85 -0.21
C SER A 404 10.80 12.42 -0.62
N ALA A 405 10.94 13.74 -0.59
CA ALA A 405 12.26 14.37 -0.56
C ALA A 405 12.73 14.42 0.90
N LEU A 406 14.03 14.25 1.13
CA LEU A 406 14.60 14.54 2.45
C LEU A 406 14.29 16.00 2.77
N ALA A 407 13.76 16.27 3.96
CA ALA A 407 13.53 17.63 4.40
C ALA A 407 14.88 18.38 4.40
N GLU A 408 14.99 19.44 3.60
CA GLU A 408 16.21 20.23 3.47
C GLU A 408 16.54 20.98 4.78
N GLU A 409 15.51 21.23 5.59
CA GLU A 409 15.61 21.87 6.90
C GLU A 409 15.15 20.90 8.00
N GLN A 410 16.00 20.72 9.02
CA GLN A 410 15.66 19.87 10.17
C GLN A 410 14.50 20.49 10.95
N ALA A 411 13.44 19.71 11.16
CA ALA A 411 12.34 20.20 11.99
C ALA A 411 12.84 20.44 13.43
N PRO A 412 12.30 21.44 14.14
CA PRO A 412 12.70 21.72 15.50
C PRO A 412 12.46 20.50 16.40
N LEU A 413 13.53 20.00 17.03
CA LEU A 413 13.49 18.89 17.98
C LEU A 413 12.56 19.17 19.17
N THR A 414 12.46 20.44 19.57
CA THR A 414 11.61 20.88 20.67
C THR A 414 10.85 22.13 20.31
N ILE A 415 9.60 22.20 20.75
CA ILE A 415 8.77 23.40 20.62
C ILE A 415 8.23 23.84 21.97
N GLN A 416 7.92 25.13 22.08
CA GLN A 416 7.30 25.73 23.25
C GLN A 416 5.81 25.95 22.99
N MET A 417 4.98 25.37 23.85
CA MET A 417 3.55 25.62 23.93
C MET A 417 3.27 26.70 24.97
N CYS A 418 2.30 27.56 24.69
CA CYS A 418 1.99 28.70 25.55
C CYS A 418 0.51 28.84 25.85
N GLU A 419 0.20 29.33 27.05
CA GLU A 419 -1.12 29.84 27.32
C GLU A 419 -1.46 31.06 26.42
N PRO A 420 -2.72 31.18 25.96
CA PRO A 420 -3.23 32.43 25.42
C PRO A 420 -3.02 33.55 26.46
N GLY A 421 -2.52 34.73 26.04
CA GLY A 421 -2.14 35.81 26.97
C GLY A 421 -0.65 36.03 27.11
N ARG A 422 0.14 35.03 26.72
CA ARG A 422 1.49 34.89 27.24
C ARG A 422 2.44 34.52 26.10
N GLY A 423 3.32 35.45 25.73
CA GLY A 423 4.44 35.18 24.79
C GLY A 423 4.08 35.08 23.31
N LEU A 424 3.15 35.91 22.81
CA LEU A 424 2.60 35.85 21.43
C LEU A 424 3.61 35.71 20.27
N SER A 425 4.87 36.10 20.44
CA SER A 425 5.88 36.09 19.37
C SER A 425 6.76 34.85 19.31
N SER A 426 6.79 33.99 20.35
CA SER A 426 7.72 32.84 20.42
C SER A 426 7.03 31.48 20.52
N CYS A 427 5.70 31.45 20.51
CA CYS A 427 4.91 30.23 20.72
C CYS A 427 4.63 29.53 19.40
N ALA A 428 4.85 28.22 19.36
CA ALA A 428 4.52 27.42 18.17
C ALA A 428 3.00 27.15 18.07
N LEU A 429 2.35 26.99 19.22
CA LEU A 429 0.92 26.75 19.35
C LEU A 429 0.48 27.31 20.72
N HIS A 430 -0.77 27.76 20.80
CA HIS A 430 -1.38 28.06 22.08
C HIS A 430 -2.14 26.84 22.61
N TRP A 431 -2.10 26.60 23.92
CA TRP A 431 -2.79 25.48 24.57
C TRP A 431 -3.49 25.96 25.83
N CYS A 432 -4.72 25.52 26.06
CA CYS A 432 -5.44 25.81 27.28
C CYS A 432 -6.50 24.75 27.61
N ASP A 433 -6.83 24.68 28.90
CA ASP A 433 -7.85 23.77 29.40
C ASP A 433 -9.24 24.40 29.21
N LEU A 434 -10.21 23.59 28.78
CA LEU A 434 -11.59 24.01 28.60
C LEU A 434 -12.27 24.33 29.93
N ALA A 435 -12.97 25.45 29.99
CA ALA A 435 -13.81 25.79 31.14
C ALA A 435 -14.90 24.71 31.29
N SER A 436 -14.98 24.09 32.48
CA SER A 436 -15.93 23.01 32.75
C SER A 436 -17.38 23.48 32.60
N THR A 437 -17.98 23.27 31.44
CA THR A 437 -19.41 23.55 31.23
C THR A 437 -20.22 22.35 31.71
N PRO A 438 -21.16 22.51 32.66
CA PRO A 438 -21.87 21.39 33.28
C PRO A 438 -22.81 20.58 32.35
N ASN A 439 -22.96 20.96 31.07
CA ASN A 439 -23.80 20.28 30.09
C ASN A 439 -22.97 19.77 28.89
N ASN A 440 -22.45 18.55 29.01
CA ASN A 440 -21.52 17.90 28.06
C ASN A 440 -22.12 17.43 26.72
N ASN A 441 -23.23 18.02 26.24
CA ASN A 441 -23.76 17.67 24.91
C ASN A 441 -23.00 18.43 23.81
N LEU A 442 -21.81 17.94 23.50
CA LEU A 442 -20.82 18.61 22.63
C LEU A 442 -21.09 18.58 21.12
N SER A 443 -22.10 17.86 20.63
CA SER A 443 -22.14 17.49 19.21
C SER A 443 -22.95 18.40 18.27
N SER A 444 -23.62 19.46 18.76
CA SER A 444 -24.36 20.34 17.84
C SER A 444 -24.53 21.74 18.37
N TRP A 445 -23.85 22.70 17.74
CA TRP A 445 -24.28 24.08 17.81
C TRP A 445 -25.60 24.23 17.06
N PRO A 446 -26.68 24.72 17.69
CA PRO A 446 -27.81 25.20 16.92
C PRO A 446 -27.32 26.39 16.09
N THR A 447 -27.39 26.26 14.76
CA THR A 447 -27.03 27.29 13.77
C THR A 447 -27.75 28.62 14.00
N SER A 448 -28.79 28.65 14.84
CA SER A 448 -29.62 29.81 15.15
C SER A 448 -29.25 30.59 16.41
N GLN A 449 -28.33 30.13 17.27
CA GLN A 449 -27.93 30.93 18.45
C GLN A 449 -26.84 31.96 18.08
N ALA A 450 -27.11 33.22 18.41
CA ALA A 450 -26.12 34.29 18.39
C ALA A 450 -24.93 33.86 19.27
N ALA A 451 -23.74 33.80 18.67
CA ALA A 451 -22.56 33.36 19.41
C ALA A 451 -22.18 34.48 20.37
N THR A 452 -22.51 34.32 21.65
CA THR A 452 -21.97 35.17 22.71
C THR A 452 -20.47 34.87 22.82
N CYS A 453 -19.62 35.86 22.54
CA CYS A 453 -18.19 35.74 22.76
C CYS A 453 -17.91 35.95 24.26
N MET A 454 -17.08 35.10 24.85
CA MET A 454 -16.60 35.29 26.22
C MET A 454 -15.26 36.01 26.20
N CYS A 455 -15.19 37.22 26.77
CA CYS A 455 -13.98 38.03 26.76
C CYS A 455 -13.36 38.15 28.16
N TYR A 456 -12.02 38.06 28.22
CA TYR A 456 -11.24 38.19 29.44
C TYR A 456 -10.18 39.29 29.27
N THR A 457 -10.02 40.14 30.27
CA THR A 457 -9.01 41.24 30.30
C THR A 457 -7.80 40.81 31.12
N GLN A 458 -6.59 40.86 30.54
CA GLN A 458 -5.37 40.39 31.22
C GLN A 458 -4.82 41.39 32.26
N THR A 459 -5.14 42.68 32.13
CA THR A 459 -4.57 43.73 32.99
C THR A 459 -5.61 44.79 33.35
N SER A 460 -6.10 44.80 34.59
CA SER A 460 -7.03 45.83 35.06
C SER A 460 -6.35 47.18 35.41
N SER A 461 -5.44 47.67 34.57
CA SER A 461 -4.76 48.97 34.78
C SER A 461 -5.57 50.16 34.24
N ALA A 462 -6.63 49.88 33.47
CA ALA A 462 -7.43 50.86 32.73
C ALA A 462 -8.10 51.95 33.59
N ALA A 463 -8.24 51.74 34.91
CA ALA A 463 -8.87 52.72 35.80
C ALA A 463 -8.11 54.06 35.93
N SER A 464 -6.86 54.16 35.44
CA SER A 464 -5.95 55.28 35.76
C SER A 464 -5.37 56.09 34.60
N CYS A 465 -5.69 55.77 33.33
CA CYS A 465 -4.93 56.26 32.16
C CYS A 465 -5.75 57.22 31.28
N SER A 466 -5.09 58.20 30.62
CA SER A 466 -5.77 59.13 29.68
C SER A 466 -6.03 58.54 28.30
N SER A 467 -5.22 57.57 27.88
CA SER A 467 -5.44 56.78 26.68
C SER A 467 -5.14 55.31 26.97
N VAL A 468 -5.95 54.42 26.40
CA VAL A 468 -5.78 52.97 26.47
C VAL A 468 -5.66 52.44 25.05
N SER A 469 -4.57 51.73 24.76
CA SER A 469 -4.41 50.97 23.53
C SER A 469 -4.84 49.53 23.80
N LEU A 470 -6.00 49.17 23.26
CA LEU A 470 -6.63 47.87 23.44
C LEU A 470 -6.18 46.92 22.31
N SER A 471 -5.41 45.89 22.65
CA SER A 471 -5.12 44.78 21.76
C SER A 471 -6.17 43.69 21.97
N LEU A 472 -6.97 43.44 20.94
CA LEU A 472 -8.05 42.45 20.98
C LEU A 472 -7.64 41.19 20.20
N ILE A 473 -7.65 40.03 20.86
CA ILE A 473 -7.39 38.73 20.24
C ILE A 473 -8.66 37.91 20.29
N VAL A 474 -9.10 37.45 19.12
CA VAL A 474 -10.36 36.71 18.97
C VAL A 474 -10.06 35.28 18.53
N SER A 475 -10.68 34.31 19.21
CA SER A 475 -10.63 32.88 18.93
C SER A 475 -11.98 32.39 18.46
N GLY A 476 -12.02 31.51 17.45
CA GLY A 476 -13.21 30.74 17.10
C GLY A 476 -13.41 30.53 15.60
N PRO A 477 -14.33 29.63 15.20
CA PRO A 477 -14.60 29.29 13.80
C PRO A 477 -15.31 30.42 13.03
N ARG A 478 -16.08 31.27 13.72
CA ARG A 478 -16.80 32.40 13.10
C ARG A 478 -15.87 33.58 12.74
N PRO A 479 -14.98 34.07 13.62
CA PRO A 479 -14.00 35.10 13.26
C PRO A 479 -13.22 34.77 11.98
N ALA A 480 -12.89 33.48 11.77
CA ALA A 480 -12.20 33.03 10.57
C ALA A 480 -13.04 33.12 9.28
N SER A 481 -14.38 33.14 9.37
CA SER A 481 -15.28 33.23 8.22
C SER A 481 -15.88 34.62 8.00
N LEU A 482 -15.72 35.54 8.96
CA LEU A 482 -16.16 36.92 8.82
C LEU A 482 -15.20 37.74 7.96
N THR A 483 -15.74 38.71 7.21
CA THR A 483 -14.91 39.70 6.54
C THR A 483 -14.26 40.60 7.59
N GLN A 484 -13.07 41.10 7.26
CA GLN A 484 -12.28 41.90 8.18
C GLN A 484 -13.03 43.16 8.66
N ASP A 485 -13.82 43.78 7.78
CA ASP A 485 -14.65 44.95 8.10
C ASP A 485 -15.72 44.65 9.15
N VAL A 486 -16.37 43.49 9.07
CA VAL A 486 -17.38 43.08 10.05
C VAL A 486 -16.74 42.81 11.39
N LEU A 487 -15.59 42.13 11.40
CA LEU A 487 -14.84 41.85 12.62
C LEU A 487 -14.35 43.17 13.28
N HIS A 488 -13.89 44.13 12.49
CA HIS A 488 -13.50 45.45 12.99
C HIS A 488 -14.67 46.25 13.55
N ALA A 489 -15.82 46.27 12.85
CA ALA A 489 -17.02 46.96 13.31
C ALA A 489 -17.49 46.40 14.66
N LYS A 490 -17.51 45.08 14.81
CA LYS A 490 -17.86 44.40 16.07
C LYS A 490 -16.87 44.65 17.19
N ALA A 491 -15.59 44.73 16.88
CA ALA A 491 -14.56 45.07 17.85
C ALA A 491 -14.65 46.53 18.34
N LEU A 492 -14.98 47.48 17.46
CA LEU A 492 -15.26 48.87 17.84
C LEU A 492 -16.53 48.98 18.67
N GLU A 493 -17.59 48.25 18.31
CA GLU A 493 -18.83 48.16 19.09
C GLU A 493 -18.53 47.65 20.51
N PHE A 494 -17.79 46.55 20.63
CA PHE A 494 -17.34 46.00 21.90
C PHE A 494 -16.54 47.03 22.72
N ALA A 495 -15.51 47.65 22.12
CA ALA A 495 -14.68 48.63 22.81
C ALA A 495 -15.49 49.87 23.25
N SER A 496 -16.46 50.31 22.45
CA SER A 496 -17.35 51.43 22.83
C SER A 496 -18.30 51.08 23.98
N ALA A 497 -18.77 49.84 24.03
CA ALA A 497 -19.64 49.36 25.11
C ALA A 497 -18.86 49.21 26.43
N GLU A 498 -17.69 48.57 26.36
CA GLU A 498 -16.83 48.34 27.53
C GLU A 498 -16.28 49.65 28.09
N TYR A 499 -15.90 50.57 27.22
CA TYR A 499 -15.36 51.88 27.57
C TYR A 499 -16.37 53.00 27.33
N SER A 500 -17.60 52.86 27.86
CA SER A 500 -18.69 53.83 27.69
C SER A 500 -18.37 55.29 28.10
N GLY A 501 -17.33 55.51 28.90
CA GLY A 501 -16.82 56.83 29.28
C GLY A 501 -15.78 57.45 28.32
N ALA A 502 -15.44 56.78 27.22
CA ALA A 502 -14.44 57.25 26.26
C ALA A 502 -14.93 58.43 25.42
N ALA A 503 -14.03 59.39 25.16
CA ALA A 503 -14.22 60.51 24.26
C ALA A 503 -14.19 60.09 22.79
N SER A 504 -13.28 59.18 22.45
CA SER A 504 -13.21 58.58 21.12
C SER A 504 -12.63 57.18 21.20
N VAL A 505 -13.14 56.30 20.34
CA VAL A 505 -12.71 54.92 20.13
C VAL A 505 -12.41 54.77 18.65
N GLY A 506 -11.19 54.37 18.30
CA GLY A 506 -10.80 54.22 16.92
C GLY A 506 -9.65 53.23 16.74
N MET A 507 -9.60 52.57 15.59
CA MET A 507 -8.49 51.69 15.22
C MET A 507 -7.39 52.48 14.50
N THR A 508 -6.13 52.23 14.84
CA THR A 508 -5.00 52.90 14.18
C THR A 508 -4.63 52.28 12.83
N THR A 509 -4.94 50.99 12.64
CA THR A 509 -4.65 50.24 11.42
C THR A 509 -5.85 49.41 11.01
N THR A 510 -5.86 48.95 9.76
CA THR A 510 -6.92 48.11 9.22
C THR A 510 -6.43 46.70 8.90
N THR A 511 -5.28 46.26 9.41
CA THR A 511 -4.73 44.93 9.14
C THR A 511 -4.74 44.08 10.40
N SER A 512 -5.63 43.09 10.44
CA SER A 512 -5.58 42.04 11.44
C SER A 512 -4.41 41.11 11.15
N ARG A 513 -3.86 40.53 12.21
CA ARG A 513 -2.77 39.57 12.14
C ARG A 513 -3.29 38.22 12.60
N ARG A 514 -3.19 37.20 11.73
CA ARG A 514 -3.42 35.81 12.15
C ARG A 514 -2.28 35.37 13.06
N LEU A 515 -2.62 34.85 14.23
CA LEU A 515 -1.70 34.24 15.19
C LEU A 515 -1.76 32.72 15.04
N GLN A 516 -0.88 32.00 15.75
CA GLN A 516 -0.91 30.55 15.85
C GLN A 516 -2.21 30.11 16.52
N SER A 517 -2.78 29.00 16.07
CA SER A 517 -4.03 28.48 16.63
C SER A 517 -3.91 28.11 18.12
N VAL A 518 -5.06 28.10 18.79
CA VAL A 518 -5.21 27.61 20.16
C VAL A 518 -5.87 26.25 20.18
N VAL A 519 -5.27 25.32 20.92
CA VAL A 519 -5.86 24.03 21.27
C VAL A 519 -6.60 24.17 22.58
N LEU A 520 -7.90 23.94 22.52
CA LEU A 520 -8.82 23.88 23.64
C LEU A 520 -8.99 22.40 24.02
N GLU A 521 -8.52 21.99 25.19
CA GLU A 521 -8.57 20.59 25.67
C GLU A 521 -9.45 20.42 26.91
N ASP A 522 -10.36 19.45 26.88
CA ASP A 522 -11.18 19.06 28.01
C ASP A 522 -10.55 17.83 28.69
N TRP A 523 -9.67 18.08 29.65
CA TRP A 523 -8.89 17.04 30.36
C TRP A 523 -9.69 15.80 30.78
N PRO A 524 -10.88 15.92 31.40
CA PRO A 524 -11.69 14.77 31.79
C PRO A 524 -12.16 13.89 30.63
N SER A 525 -12.40 14.46 29.45
CA SER A 525 -12.93 13.73 28.29
C SER A 525 -11.89 13.43 27.21
N GLY A 526 -10.73 14.10 27.26
CA GLY A 526 -9.72 14.07 26.20
C GLY A 526 -10.19 14.71 24.89
N MET A 527 -11.35 15.40 24.88
CA MET A 527 -11.85 16.07 23.70
C MET A 527 -11.08 17.36 23.47
N THR A 528 -10.74 17.61 22.22
CA THR A 528 -10.02 18.83 21.84
C THR A 528 -10.71 19.56 20.70
N GLN A 529 -10.42 20.85 20.60
CA GLN A 529 -10.85 21.70 19.52
C GLN A 529 -9.73 22.67 19.21
N VAL A 530 -9.48 22.90 17.92
CA VAL A 530 -8.49 23.89 17.50
C VAL A 530 -9.20 25.08 16.87
N ASP A 531 -8.97 26.25 17.46
CA ASP A 531 -9.53 27.51 16.98
C ASP A 531 -8.40 28.40 16.46
N ALA A 532 -8.64 29.05 15.33
CA ALA A 532 -7.72 30.06 14.80
C ALA A 532 -7.74 31.31 15.70
N LEU A 533 -6.55 31.85 16.01
CA LEU A 533 -6.42 33.12 16.72
C LEU A 533 -6.19 34.26 15.74
N THR A 534 -6.97 35.33 15.89
CA THR A 534 -6.81 36.56 15.10
C THR A 534 -6.60 37.73 16.03
N GLN A 535 -5.44 38.36 15.95
CA GLN A 535 -5.17 39.64 16.59
C GLN A 535 -5.72 40.77 15.72
N LEU A 536 -6.59 41.58 16.29
CA LEU A 536 -7.13 42.74 15.63
C LEU A 536 -6.18 43.94 15.74
N PRO A 537 -6.31 44.93 14.84
CA PRO A 537 -5.65 46.22 14.99
C PRO A 537 -5.83 46.80 16.40
N PRO A 538 -4.81 47.45 16.99
CA PRO A 538 -4.97 48.08 18.28
C PRO A 538 -6.05 49.17 18.20
N ILE A 539 -6.97 49.13 19.17
CA ILE A 539 -8.06 50.08 19.32
C ILE A 539 -7.62 51.12 20.35
N ASN A 540 -7.46 52.36 19.93
CA ASN A 540 -7.14 53.45 20.83
C ASN A 540 -8.43 54.04 21.40
N VAL A 541 -8.51 54.02 22.72
CA VAL A 541 -9.58 54.57 23.53
C VAL A 541 -9.03 55.79 24.26
N THR A 542 -9.62 56.97 24.05
CA THR A 542 -9.19 58.23 24.70
C THR A 542 -10.26 58.74 25.63
N PHE A 543 -9.89 59.31 26.78
CA PHE A 543 -10.84 59.85 27.76
C PHE A 543 -10.76 61.38 27.84
N THR A 544 -11.90 62.06 27.99
CA THR A 544 -11.97 63.54 28.05
C THR A 544 -11.37 64.10 29.34
N THR A 545 -11.42 63.34 30.43
CA THR A 545 -10.89 63.73 31.74
C THR A 545 -9.71 62.81 32.09
N PRO A 546 -8.47 63.34 32.19
CA PRO A 546 -7.31 62.53 32.56
C PRO A 546 -7.49 62.01 33.99
N ARG A 547 -7.59 60.68 34.14
CA ARG A 547 -7.86 60.04 35.44
C ARG A 547 -6.64 59.96 36.38
N ARG A 548 -5.39 60.15 35.90
CA ARG A 548 -4.12 60.40 36.65
C ARG A 548 -2.92 60.47 35.68
N SER A 549 -1.69 60.54 36.19
CA SER A 549 -0.45 60.98 35.53
C SER A 549 0.20 60.07 34.48
N SER A 550 -0.33 58.89 34.16
CA SER A 550 0.17 58.06 33.05
C SER A 550 -0.58 58.40 31.76
N SER A 551 0.17 58.79 30.72
CA SER A 551 -0.40 59.25 29.45
C SER A 551 -1.03 58.14 28.61
N SER A 552 -0.56 56.89 28.76
CA SER A 552 -0.96 55.75 27.93
C SER A 552 -0.83 54.44 28.69
N CYS A 553 -1.83 53.57 28.55
CA CYS A 553 -1.82 52.20 29.03
C CYS A 553 -2.14 51.23 27.89
N GLU A 554 -1.66 50.01 28.00
CA GLU A 554 -1.98 48.93 27.08
C GLU A 554 -2.87 47.93 27.83
N ASP A 555 -3.96 47.54 27.20
CA ASP A 555 -4.83 46.48 27.71
C ASP A 555 -4.99 45.40 26.66
N LEU A 556 -5.01 44.15 27.11
CA LEU A 556 -5.02 42.98 26.25
C LEU A 556 -6.25 42.14 26.59
N VAL A 557 -7.13 41.99 25.60
CA VAL A 557 -8.41 41.28 25.75
C VAL A 557 -8.43 40.06 24.85
N TYR A 558 -8.79 38.93 25.44
CA TYR A 558 -8.98 37.65 24.76
C TYR A 558 -10.46 37.31 24.70
N CYS A 559 -11.00 37.22 23.49
CA CYS A 559 -12.39 36.87 23.24
C CYS A 559 -12.51 35.50 22.58
N TYR A 560 -13.20 34.58 23.24
CA TYR A 560 -13.55 33.27 22.70
C TYR A 560 -14.96 33.33 22.12
N CYS A 561 -15.05 33.43 20.79
CA CYS A 561 -16.29 33.45 20.02
C CYS A 561 -16.70 32.04 19.58
N SER A 562 -16.67 31.11 20.52
CA SER A 562 -17.01 29.71 20.35
C SER A 562 -17.69 29.22 21.65
N PRO A 563 -18.39 28.08 21.66
CA PRO A 563 -18.96 27.52 22.90
C PRO A 563 -17.94 27.24 23.98
N LYS A 564 -16.72 27.09 23.53
CA LYS A 564 -15.62 26.51 24.23
C LYS A 564 -14.64 27.65 24.47
N SER A 565 -14.49 28.02 25.72
CA SER A 565 -13.52 29.04 26.13
C SER A 565 -12.48 28.40 27.02
N CYS A 566 -11.26 28.93 26.96
CA CYS A 566 -10.23 28.56 27.90
C CYS A 566 -10.68 28.91 29.32
N THR A 567 -10.33 28.05 30.27
CA THR A 567 -10.37 28.40 31.69
C THR A 567 -9.43 29.59 31.90
N PRO A 568 -9.91 30.69 32.50
CA PRO A 568 -9.03 31.82 32.78
C PRO A 568 -7.86 31.34 33.67
N PRO A 569 -6.59 31.67 33.35
CA PRO A 569 -5.48 31.43 34.25
C PRO A 569 -5.83 31.92 35.66
N SER A 570 -5.47 31.14 36.67
CA SER A 570 -5.76 31.38 38.08
C SER A 570 -4.99 32.61 38.58
N GLY A 571 -5.51 33.81 38.27
CA GLY A 571 -4.97 35.10 38.65
C GLY A 571 -5.51 36.24 37.77
N ASP A 572 -6.30 37.14 38.37
CA ASP A 572 -6.63 38.50 37.90
C ASP A 572 -7.38 38.69 36.56
N LEU A 573 -8.07 37.67 36.03
CA LEU A 573 -8.97 37.88 34.88
C LEU A 573 -10.40 38.20 35.33
N PHE A 574 -10.90 39.37 34.92
CA PHE A 574 -12.29 39.76 35.13
C PHE A 574 -13.12 39.37 33.90
N PRO A 575 -14.22 38.61 34.07
CA PRO A 575 -15.11 38.30 32.96
C PRO A 575 -15.77 39.59 32.47
N VAL A 576 -15.62 39.89 31.19
CA VAL A 576 -16.31 41.00 30.54
C VAL A 576 -17.56 40.45 29.86
N GLY A 577 -18.73 40.92 30.29
CA GLY A 577 -20.00 40.48 29.75
C GLY A 577 -20.21 41.04 28.34
N CYS A 578 -19.93 40.24 27.31
CA CYS A 578 -20.17 40.62 25.92
C CYS A 578 -21.37 39.88 25.35
N SER A 579 -22.45 40.61 25.06
CA SER A 579 -23.46 40.17 24.09
C SER A 579 -23.03 40.69 22.72
N ALA A 580 -22.68 39.79 21.80
CA ALA A 580 -22.27 40.11 20.43
C ALA A 580 -23.45 40.35 19.48
#